data_AF-M1B3A5-F1
#
_entry.id   AF-M1B3A5-F1
#
_cell.length_a   1.000
_cell.length_b   1.000
_cell.length_c   1.000
_cell.angle_alpha   90.00
_cell.angle_beta   90.00
_cell.angle_gamma   90.00
#
_symmetry.space_group_name_H-M   'P 1'
#
loop_
_entity.id
_entity.type
_entity.pdbx_description
1 polymer ?
#
loop_
_entity_poly.entity_id
_entity_poly.type
_entity_poly.pdbx_seq_one_letter_code
_entity_poly.pdbx_strand_id
1 'polypeptide(L)'
;MLKIQFQELITFWKLHFLLKQVVGRVDSMVNKWKDVEAHNLAFTSTTSQHVVEPIVGHKNEFEMMQDQLVRGASELEVVSIVGMGGIGKTTLANKIYNDSFIMSHFDVRAKATVSQEHCVRNVLLTLLSCISVKTDESDDKCQEDGQLAYRLQKLLKGRGRFLVVIDDIWTRKAWDDIKLCFPDCNNGSRILMITRNVEVAEYASSGIPPFQMCLMNFDESWSLLYEKVFVVRDSFPPEFEQLGKLIALKCGGLPLAIVATAGVLSKSGKTLNVWRSVAENVSLAVSTDLEVQCMTVLALSYHHLPRHLKPCSLYFAIFPEDEVIFVDKHVELWVVEGFLKVEETKC
;
A
#
# COMPACT_ATOMS: atom_id res chain seq x y z
N MET A 1 24.01 -18.88 35.70
CA MET A 1 22.73 -18.16 35.51
C MET A 1 22.93 -16.64 35.45
N LEU A 2 23.63 -16.01 36.41
CA LEU A 2 23.88 -14.55 36.42
C LEU A 2 24.72 -13.97 35.25
N LYS A 3 25.58 -14.74 34.58
CA LYS A 3 26.40 -14.25 33.44
C LYS A 3 25.61 -14.05 32.14
N ILE A 4 24.50 -14.76 31.94
CA ILE A 4 23.70 -14.69 30.71
C ILE A 4 22.82 -13.44 30.72
N GLN A 5 22.20 -13.12 31.86
CA GLN A 5 21.41 -11.89 32.03
C GLN A 5 22.25 -10.61 31.88
N PHE A 6 23.52 -10.62 32.31
CA PHE A 6 24.41 -9.47 32.15
C PHE A 6 24.77 -9.21 30.68
N GLN A 7 24.96 -10.27 29.88
CA GLN A 7 25.29 -10.14 28.47
C GLN A 7 24.09 -9.60 27.67
N GLU A 8 22.88 -10.08 27.97
CA GLU A 8 21.62 -9.62 27.35
C GLU A 8 21.33 -8.15 27.64
N LEU A 9 21.55 -7.71 28.89
CA LEU A 9 21.47 -6.30 29.28
C LEU A 9 22.49 -5.44 28.53
N ILE A 10 23.74 -5.90 28.38
CA ILE A 10 24.76 -5.15 27.61
C ILE A 10 24.37 -5.02 26.14
N THR A 11 23.82 -6.07 25.52
CA THR A 11 23.29 -5.99 24.14
C THR A 11 22.08 -5.07 24.03
N PHE A 12 21.17 -5.09 25.01
CA PHE A 12 20.01 -4.19 25.04
C PHE A 12 20.44 -2.72 25.14
N TRP A 13 21.37 -2.40 26.04
CA TRP A 13 21.89 -1.03 26.17
C TRP A 13 22.72 -0.59 24.96
N LYS A 14 23.46 -1.49 24.31
CA LYS A 14 24.15 -1.20 23.05
C LYS A 14 23.18 -0.93 21.90
N LEU A 15 22.13 -1.74 21.77
CA LEU A 15 21.09 -1.56 20.75
C LEU A 15 20.29 -0.27 21.00
N HIS A 16 19.93 0.01 22.25
CA HIS A 16 19.26 1.25 22.64
C HIS A 16 20.12 2.50 22.40
N PHE A 17 21.43 2.41 22.69
CA PHE A 17 22.37 3.50 22.42
C PHE A 17 22.55 3.74 20.91
N LEU A 18 22.66 2.67 20.12
CA LEU A 18 22.72 2.77 18.65
C LEU A 18 21.42 3.33 18.08
N LEU A 19 20.26 2.90 18.57
CA LEU A 19 18.96 3.45 18.19
C LEU A 19 18.86 4.94 18.54
N LYS A 20 19.30 5.37 19.73
CA LYS A 20 19.33 6.80 20.08
C LYS A 20 20.28 7.62 19.22
N GLN A 21 21.43 7.06 18.82
CA GLN A 21 22.34 7.74 17.91
C GLN A 21 21.78 7.84 16.49
N VAL A 22 21.09 6.80 16.01
CA VAL A 22 20.40 6.81 14.71
C VAL A 22 19.26 7.83 14.74
N VAL A 23 18.41 7.81 15.77
CA VAL A 23 17.32 8.78 15.96
C VAL A 23 17.86 10.22 16.03
N GLY A 24 18.92 10.47 16.81
CA GLY A 24 19.51 11.81 16.90
C GLY A 24 20.16 12.30 15.60
N ARG A 25 20.71 11.39 14.78
CA ARG A 25 21.22 11.73 13.44
C ARG A 25 20.08 12.01 12.46
N VAL A 26 19.01 11.21 12.52
CA VAL A 26 17.80 11.39 11.72
C VAL A 26 17.13 12.72 12.07
N ASP A 27 16.94 13.06 13.35
CA ASP A 27 16.35 14.34 13.77
C ASP A 27 17.20 15.54 13.31
N SER A 28 18.53 15.43 13.43
CA SER A 28 19.44 16.48 12.95
C SER A 28 19.39 16.65 11.43
N MET A 29 19.15 15.57 10.69
CA MET A 29 19.04 15.58 9.23
C MET A 29 17.68 16.07 8.76
N VAL A 30 16.58 15.62 9.38
CA VAL A 30 15.22 16.10 9.10
C VAL A 30 15.13 17.62 9.32
N ASN A 31 15.77 18.15 10.36
CA ASN A 31 15.83 19.59 10.59
C ASN A 31 16.69 20.32 9.55
N LYS A 32 17.84 19.76 9.15
CA LYS A 32 18.63 20.30 8.02
C LYS A 32 17.89 20.25 6.69
N TRP A 33 17.01 19.27 6.49
CA TRP A 33 16.23 19.11 5.26
C TRP A 33 15.05 20.08 5.21
N LYS A 34 14.40 20.38 6.33
CA LYS A 34 13.39 21.46 6.42
C LYS A 34 13.95 22.82 5.99
N ASP A 35 15.23 23.08 6.28
CA ASP A 35 15.91 24.30 5.85
C ASP A 35 16.26 24.29 4.34
N VAL A 36 16.49 23.13 3.73
CA VAL A 36 16.83 23.00 2.30
C VAL A 36 15.57 22.98 1.41
N GLU A 37 14.46 22.42 1.90
CA GLU A 37 13.17 22.42 1.19
C GLU A 37 12.59 23.84 1.04
N ALA A 38 12.89 24.74 1.98
CA ALA A 38 12.58 26.16 1.87
C ALA A 38 13.30 26.88 0.72
N HIS A 39 14.36 26.28 0.16
CA HIS A 39 15.23 26.91 -0.84
C HIS A 39 15.13 26.34 -2.27
N ASN A 40 14.51 25.18 -2.51
CA ASN A 40 14.50 24.53 -3.83
C ASN A 40 13.11 24.02 -4.26
N LEU A 41 12.22 24.95 -4.62
CA LEU A 41 10.99 24.66 -5.38
C LEU A 41 11.22 24.92 -6.88
N ALA A 42 11.92 24.00 -7.54
CA ALA A 42 11.81 23.82 -8.99
C ALA A 42 12.65 22.60 -9.39
N PHE A 43 12.04 21.42 -9.50
CA PHE A 43 12.43 20.45 -10.53
C PHE A 43 11.30 19.44 -10.76
N THR A 44 11.01 19.25 -12.04
CA THR A 44 9.81 18.66 -12.63
C THR A 44 9.62 17.18 -12.37
N SER A 45 8.37 16.80 -12.13
CA SER A 45 7.86 15.45 -11.94
C SER A 45 7.90 14.64 -13.24
N THR A 46 8.63 13.52 -13.23
CA THR A 46 8.44 12.45 -14.21
C THR A 46 7.45 11.45 -13.62
N THR A 47 6.28 11.36 -14.24
CA THR A 47 5.16 10.52 -13.82
C THR A 47 5.57 9.05 -13.94
N SER A 48 5.69 8.35 -12.81
CA SER A 48 5.82 6.89 -12.78
C SER A 48 4.55 6.29 -13.41
N GLN A 49 4.72 5.59 -14.53
CA GLN A 49 3.66 4.77 -15.11
C GLN A 49 3.30 3.70 -14.07
N HIS A 50 2.14 3.84 -13.43
CA HIS A 50 1.57 2.77 -12.60
C HIS A 50 1.41 1.54 -13.49
N VAL A 51 2.29 0.55 -13.32
CA VAL A 51 2.12 -0.78 -13.89
C VAL A 51 0.82 -1.32 -13.31
N VAL A 52 -0.22 -1.42 -14.14
CA VAL A 52 -1.47 -2.09 -13.77
C VAL A 52 -1.13 -3.57 -13.66
N GLU A 53 -0.87 -4.03 -12.43
CA GLU A 53 -0.66 -5.46 -12.20
C GLU A 53 -1.96 -6.20 -12.54
N PRO A 54 -1.91 -7.26 -13.36
CA PRO A 54 -3.08 -8.05 -13.65
C PRO A 54 -3.61 -8.68 -12.36
N ILE A 55 -4.88 -8.42 -12.06
CA ILE A 55 -5.56 -9.06 -10.93
C ILE A 55 -5.92 -10.47 -11.37
N VAL A 56 -5.25 -11.46 -10.79
CA VAL A 56 -5.63 -12.87 -10.85
C VAL A 56 -6.74 -13.10 -9.82
N GLY A 57 -7.80 -13.80 -10.20
CA GLY A 57 -8.99 -13.96 -9.35
C GLY A 57 -9.84 -12.70 -9.25
N HIS A 58 -10.97 -12.79 -8.56
CA HIS A 58 -11.87 -11.66 -8.25
C HIS A 58 -12.66 -11.01 -9.40
N LYS A 59 -12.96 -11.75 -10.48
CA LYS A 59 -13.79 -11.21 -11.58
C LYS A 59 -15.23 -10.95 -11.14
N ASN A 60 -15.83 -11.88 -10.41
CA ASN A 60 -17.21 -11.76 -9.96
C ASN A 60 -17.35 -10.60 -8.96
N GLU A 61 -16.39 -10.48 -8.05
CA GLU A 61 -16.28 -9.43 -7.05
C GLU A 61 -16.17 -8.05 -7.70
N PHE A 62 -15.34 -7.94 -8.74
CA PHE A 62 -15.21 -6.73 -9.54
C PHE A 62 -16.53 -6.34 -10.19
N GLU A 63 -17.21 -7.28 -10.86
CA GLU A 63 -18.50 -7.02 -11.51
C GLU A 63 -19.60 -6.64 -10.51
N MET A 64 -19.69 -7.32 -9.36
CA MET A 64 -20.63 -7.00 -8.28
C MET A 64 -20.42 -5.59 -7.75
N MET A 65 -19.17 -5.20 -7.50
CA MET A 65 -18.84 -3.87 -6.99
C MET A 65 -19.10 -2.78 -8.02
N GLN A 66 -18.81 -3.03 -9.30
CA GLN A 66 -19.16 -2.10 -10.37
C GLN A 66 -20.67 -1.89 -10.45
N ASP A 67 -21.46 -2.96 -10.35
CA ASP A 67 -22.91 -2.89 -10.38
C ASP A 67 -23.45 -2.07 -9.21
N GLN A 68 -22.96 -2.34 -8.00
CA GLN A 68 -23.35 -1.63 -6.77
C GLN A 68 -23.01 -0.13 -6.86
N LEU A 69 -21.85 0.24 -7.41
CA LEU A 69 -21.46 1.64 -7.58
C LEU A 69 -22.36 2.38 -8.58
N VAL A 70 -22.86 1.71 -9.62
CA VAL A 70 -23.54 2.34 -10.76
C VAL A 70 -25.07 2.28 -10.65
N ARG A 71 -25.63 1.26 -9.99
CA ARG A 71 -27.09 1.00 -9.94
C ARG A 71 -27.77 1.37 -8.62
N GLY A 72 -27.04 1.88 -7.63
CA GLY A 72 -27.62 2.25 -6.33
C GLY A 72 -28.58 3.45 -6.37
N ALA A 73 -29.01 3.92 -5.20
CA ALA A 73 -29.94 5.05 -5.09
C ALA A 73 -29.34 6.37 -5.58
N SER A 74 -30.18 7.38 -5.77
CA SER A 74 -29.74 8.74 -6.11
C SER A 74 -28.99 9.41 -4.96
N GLU A 75 -29.27 9.02 -3.72
CA GLU A 75 -28.62 9.50 -2.50
C GLU A 75 -27.12 9.17 -2.49
N LEU A 76 -26.36 9.88 -1.65
CA LEU A 76 -24.95 9.57 -1.42
C LEU A 76 -24.82 8.25 -0.66
N GLU A 77 -24.17 7.27 -1.29
CA GLU A 77 -23.96 5.95 -0.69
C GLU A 77 -22.47 5.68 -0.45
N VAL A 78 -22.19 5.05 0.68
CA VAL A 78 -20.87 4.49 1.00
C VAL A 78 -20.88 3.00 0.66
N VAL A 79 -20.01 2.63 -0.27
CA VAL A 79 -19.71 1.25 -0.64
C VAL A 79 -18.36 0.91 -0.02
N SER A 80 -18.28 -0.19 0.72
CA SER A 80 -17.09 -0.52 1.51
C SER A 80 -16.46 -1.84 1.05
N ILE A 81 -15.13 -1.87 0.91
CA ILE A 81 -14.33 -3.10 0.75
C ILE A 81 -13.61 -3.37 2.06
N VAL A 82 -13.82 -4.55 2.62
CA VAL A 82 -13.25 -4.98 3.90
C VAL A 82 -12.44 -6.25 3.72
N GLY A 83 -11.37 -6.38 4.51
CA GLY A 83 -10.50 -7.54 4.48
C GLY A 83 -9.16 -7.27 5.15
N MET A 84 -8.43 -8.33 5.44
CA MET A 84 -7.14 -8.24 6.14
C MET A 84 -6.07 -7.47 5.33
N GLY A 85 -4.98 -7.08 5.98
CA GLY A 85 -3.80 -6.53 5.30
C GLY A 85 -3.22 -7.49 4.24
N GLY A 86 -2.79 -6.96 3.09
CA GLY A 86 -2.16 -7.76 2.03
C GLY A 86 -3.11 -8.62 1.18
N ILE A 87 -4.44 -8.56 1.42
CA ILE A 87 -5.45 -9.32 0.66
C ILE A 87 -5.78 -8.72 -0.72
N GLY A 88 -5.33 -7.49 -1.01
CA GLY A 88 -5.51 -6.86 -2.32
C GLY A 88 -6.69 -5.87 -2.44
N LYS A 89 -7.21 -5.33 -1.32
CA LYS A 89 -8.31 -4.34 -1.34
C LYS A 89 -8.01 -3.11 -2.20
N THR A 90 -6.86 -2.47 -1.96
CA THR A 90 -6.39 -1.32 -2.73
C THR A 90 -6.18 -1.68 -4.20
N THR A 91 -5.75 -2.91 -4.50
CA THR A 91 -5.60 -3.41 -5.88
C THR A 91 -6.97 -3.51 -6.57
N LEU A 92 -7.97 -4.12 -5.93
CA LEU A 92 -9.34 -4.21 -6.46
C LEU A 92 -9.96 -2.82 -6.66
N ALA A 93 -9.84 -1.94 -5.66
CA ALA A 93 -10.35 -0.58 -5.74
C ALA A 93 -9.69 0.23 -6.86
N ASN A 94 -8.37 0.11 -7.05
CA ASN A 94 -7.67 0.75 -8.16
C ASN A 94 -8.12 0.23 -9.52
N LYS A 95 -8.41 -1.07 -9.64
CA LYS A 95 -8.97 -1.64 -10.88
C LYS A 95 -10.36 -1.06 -11.16
N ILE A 96 -11.23 -0.97 -10.16
CA ILE A 96 -12.56 -0.36 -10.27
C ILE A 96 -12.42 1.12 -10.65
N TYR A 97 -11.57 1.86 -9.94
CA TYR A 97 -11.37 3.30 -10.15
C TYR A 97 -10.93 3.64 -11.57
N ASN A 98 -10.07 2.80 -12.18
CA ASN A 98 -9.53 3.00 -13.53
C ASN A 98 -10.34 2.28 -14.63
N ASP A 99 -11.43 1.60 -14.28
CA ASP A 99 -12.24 0.90 -15.26
C ASP A 99 -13.00 1.88 -16.17
N SER A 100 -13.01 1.61 -17.47
CA SER A 100 -13.62 2.49 -18.47
C SER A 100 -15.10 2.79 -18.24
N PHE A 101 -15.86 1.81 -17.73
CA PHE A 101 -17.28 1.98 -17.41
C PHE A 101 -17.45 2.92 -16.22
N ILE A 102 -16.68 2.73 -15.16
CA ILE A 102 -16.65 3.62 -13.99
C ILE A 102 -16.21 5.03 -14.39
N MET A 103 -15.16 5.15 -15.19
CA MET A 103 -14.66 6.43 -15.71
C MET A 103 -15.71 7.19 -16.52
N SER A 104 -16.55 6.48 -17.27
CA SER A 104 -17.62 7.09 -18.06
C SER A 104 -18.85 7.48 -17.23
N HIS A 105 -19.03 6.87 -16.06
CA HIS A 105 -20.20 7.07 -15.21
C HIS A 105 -20.04 8.23 -14.22
N PHE A 106 -18.82 8.47 -13.74
CA PHE A 106 -18.52 9.50 -12.74
C PHE A 106 -17.76 10.67 -13.37
N ASP A 107 -18.36 11.87 -13.33
CA ASP A 107 -17.80 13.11 -13.87
C ASP A 107 -16.55 13.58 -13.10
N VAL A 108 -16.54 13.33 -11.79
CA VAL A 108 -15.43 13.64 -10.90
C VAL A 108 -14.95 12.38 -10.19
N ARG A 109 -13.64 12.19 -10.16
CA ARG A 109 -13.02 11.09 -9.43
C ARG A 109 -11.86 11.62 -8.60
N ALA A 110 -11.79 11.19 -7.35
CA ALA A 110 -10.69 11.51 -6.45
C ALA A 110 -10.36 10.30 -5.58
N LYS A 111 -9.12 10.24 -5.11
CA LYS A 111 -8.69 9.20 -4.19
C LYS A 111 -7.75 9.76 -3.14
N ALA A 112 -7.84 9.28 -1.91
CA ALA A 112 -6.92 9.61 -0.84
C ALA A 112 -6.76 8.42 0.11
N THR A 113 -5.63 8.33 0.78
CA THR A 113 -5.36 7.34 1.83
C THR A 113 -5.36 8.05 3.19
N VAL A 114 -5.94 7.41 4.20
CA VAL A 114 -5.95 7.91 5.58
C VAL A 114 -4.81 7.24 6.33
N SER A 115 -3.71 7.96 6.55
CA SER A 115 -2.60 7.44 7.37
C SER A 115 -3.06 7.15 8.81
N GLN A 116 -2.34 6.29 9.55
CA GLN A 116 -2.68 6.01 10.97
C GLN A 116 -2.58 7.24 11.86
N GLU A 117 -1.75 8.22 11.50
CA GLU A 117 -1.66 9.51 12.20
C GLU A 117 -2.93 10.37 12.01
N HIS A 118 -3.85 9.95 11.14
CA HIS A 118 -5.19 10.51 10.96
C HIS A 118 -5.19 12.01 10.70
N CYS A 119 -4.42 12.43 9.68
CA CYS A 119 -4.36 13.83 9.28
C CYS A 119 -5.46 14.19 8.27
N VAL A 120 -6.58 14.70 8.76
CA VAL A 120 -7.72 15.19 7.94
C VAL A 120 -7.25 16.16 6.86
N ARG A 121 -6.35 17.07 7.21
CA ARG A 121 -5.76 18.04 6.29
C ARG A 121 -5.13 17.37 5.07
N ASN A 122 -4.34 16.32 5.27
CA ASN A 122 -3.67 15.61 4.17
C ASN A 122 -4.68 14.95 3.23
N VAL A 123 -5.75 14.38 3.78
CA VAL A 123 -6.86 13.81 3.00
C VAL A 123 -7.50 14.90 2.13
N LEU A 124 -7.85 16.04 2.73
CA LEU A 124 -8.46 17.16 2.01
C LEU A 124 -7.56 17.69 0.89
N LEU A 125 -6.28 17.93 1.17
CA LEU A 125 -5.32 18.40 0.18
C LEU A 125 -5.15 17.40 -0.97
N THR A 126 -5.09 16.10 -0.66
CA THR A 126 -4.97 15.03 -1.68
C THR A 126 -6.22 14.94 -2.56
N LEU A 127 -7.41 15.06 -1.99
CA LEU A 127 -8.65 15.06 -2.76
C LEU A 127 -8.77 16.34 -3.62
N LEU A 128 -8.39 17.50 -3.07
CA LEU A 128 -8.39 18.76 -3.80
C LEU A 128 -7.41 18.74 -4.96
N SER A 129 -6.22 18.15 -4.81
CA SER A 129 -5.24 18.03 -5.89
C SER A 129 -5.69 17.09 -7.01
N CYS A 130 -6.51 16.08 -6.70
CA CYS A 130 -7.13 15.22 -7.72
C CYS A 130 -8.16 15.96 -8.58
N ILE A 131 -8.90 16.91 -7.99
CA ILE A 131 -10.07 17.55 -8.61
C ILE A 131 -9.71 18.92 -9.22
N SER A 132 -8.78 19.64 -8.60
CA SER A 132 -8.43 21.00 -9.01
C SER A 132 -7.52 21.00 -10.24
N VAL A 133 -7.88 21.81 -11.23
CA VAL A 133 -7.00 22.09 -12.37
C VAL A 133 -5.98 23.10 -11.91
N LYS A 134 -4.74 22.67 -11.65
CA LYS A 134 -3.53 23.47 -11.37
C LYS A 134 -3.82 24.90 -10.88
N THR A 135 -4.31 25.04 -9.66
CA THR A 135 -4.16 26.29 -8.90
C THR A 135 -2.88 26.19 -8.07
N ASP A 136 -2.19 27.31 -7.86
CA ASP A 136 -0.95 27.37 -7.10
C ASP A 136 -1.11 26.70 -5.72
N GLU A 137 -0.43 25.57 -5.52
CA GLU A 137 -0.44 24.76 -4.28
C GLU A 137 -0.03 25.57 -3.04
N SER A 138 0.59 26.75 -3.24
CA SER A 138 1.01 27.66 -2.19
C SER A 138 -0.16 28.26 -1.39
N ASP A 139 -1.33 28.44 -2.01
CA ASP A 139 -2.49 29.06 -1.32
C ASP A 139 -3.20 28.06 -0.38
N ASP A 140 -3.21 26.77 -0.75
CA ASP A 140 -3.89 25.72 0.03
C ASP A 140 -3.13 25.36 1.32
N LYS A 141 -1.80 25.48 1.33
CA LYS A 141 -0.98 25.18 2.53
C LYS A 141 -1.21 26.17 3.69
N CYS A 142 -1.69 27.37 3.41
CA CYS A 142 -1.96 28.40 4.42
C CYS A 142 -3.42 28.45 4.90
N GLN A 143 -4.33 27.72 4.25
CA GLN A 143 -5.75 27.71 4.59
C GLN A 143 -6.06 26.82 5.80
N GLU A 144 -7.06 27.20 6.59
CA GLU A 144 -7.62 26.35 7.65
C GLU A 144 -8.38 25.16 7.07
N ASP A 145 -8.41 24.03 7.80
CA ASP A 145 -9.04 22.78 7.34
C ASP A 145 -10.52 22.95 6.96
N GLY A 146 -11.26 23.82 7.67
CA GLY A 146 -12.65 24.14 7.34
C GLY A 146 -12.82 24.81 5.98
N GLN A 147 -11.84 25.64 5.56
CA GLN A 147 -11.86 26.29 4.24
C GLN A 147 -11.55 25.27 3.14
N LEU A 148 -10.60 24.36 3.38
CA LEU A 148 -10.31 23.25 2.48
C LEU A 148 -11.53 22.33 2.30
N ALA A 149 -12.20 21.97 3.39
CA ALA A 149 -13.42 21.16 3.36
C ALA A 149 -14.55 21.85 2.60
N TYR A 150 -14.77 23.14 2.84
CA TYR A 150 -15.77 23.93 2.10
C TYR A 150 -15.47 23.99 0.60
N ARG A 151 -14.20 24.22 0.24
CA ARG A 151 -13.76 24.24 -1.16
C ARG A 151 -13.97 22.89 -1.83
N LEU A 152 -13.63 21.79 -1.15
CA LEU A 152 -13.85 20.42 -1.64
C LEU A 152 -15.34 20.18 -1.90
N GLN A 153 -16.21 20.51 -0.94
CA GLN A 153 -17.66 20.40 -1.12
C GLN A 153 -18.16 21.18 -2.33
N LYS A 154 -17.70 22.43 -2.50
CA LYS A 154 -18.11 23.28 -3.63
C LYS A 154 -17.73 22.67 -4.97
N LEU A 155 -16.52 22.11 -5.08
CA LEU A 155 -16.06 21.44 -6.30
C LEU A 155 -16.85 20.17 -6.60
N LEU A 156 -17.17 19.37 -5.58
CA LEU A 156 -17.96 18.15 -5.72
C LEU A 156 -19.42 18.45 -6.11
N LYS A 157 -20.06 19.45 -5.51
CA LYS A 157 -21.44 19.87 -5.87
C LYS A 157 -21.54 20.40 -7.30
N GLY A 158 -20.53 21.15 -7.76
CA GLY A 158 -20.61 21.91 -9.00
C GLY A 158 -20.28 21.16 -10.28
N ARG A 159 -19.89 19.88 -10.20
CA ARG A 159 -19.26 19.15 -11.32
C ARG A 159 -19.91 17.80 -11.65
N GLY A 160 -21.13 17.57 -11.18
CA GLY A 160 -21.88 16.35 -11.50
C GLY A 160 -21.66 15.22 -10.51
N ARG A 161 -21.71 13.97 -11.00
CA ARG A 161 -21.61 12.78 -10.17
C ARG A 161 -20.16 12.50 -9.82
N PHE A 162 -19.87 12.28 -8.53
CA PHE A 162 -18.51 11.98 -8.09
C PHE A 162 -18.36 10.56 -7.55
N LEU A 163 -17.16 10.01 -7.71
CA LEU A 163 -16.66 8.85 -6.99
C LEU A 163 -15.42 9.27 -6.20
N VAL A 164 -15.49 9.18 -4.86
CA VAL A 164 -14.33 9.38 -4.00
C VAL A 164 -13.90 8.05 -3.39
N VAL A 165 -12.64 7.67 -3.58
CA VAL A 165 -12.05 6.50 -2.93
C VAL A 165 -11.29 6.95 -1.69
N ILE A 166 -11.64 6.41 -0.52
CA ILE A 166 -10.90 6.66 0.72
C ILE A 166 -10.29 5.33 1.18
N ASP A 167 -8.97 5.25 1.11
CA ASP A 167 -8.20 4.06 1.48
C ASP A 167 -7.79 4.06 2.96
N ASP A 168 -7.71 2.86 3.52
CA ASP A 168 -7.21 2.51 4.85
C ASP A 168 -7.81 3.30 6.03
N ILE A 169 -9.14 3.36 6.14
CA ILE A 169 -9.78 3.99 7.32
C ILE A 169 -9.72 3.05 8.54
N TRP A 170 -9.07 3.49 9.63
CA TRP A 170 -8.87 2.65 10.82
C TRP A 170 -9.95 2.78 11.89
N THR A 171 -10.57 3.94 12.03
CA THR A 171 -11.49 4.25 13.15
C THR A 171 -12.76 4.96 12.70
N ARG A 172 -13.84 4.82 13.47
CA ARG A 172 -15.10 5.55 13.24
C ARG A 172 -14.90 7.07 13.31
N LYS A 173 -14.02 7.51 14.23
CA LYS A 173 -13.66 8.92 14.36
C LYS A 173 -13.00 9.46 13.09
N ALA A 174 -12.04 8.74 12.52
CA ALA A 174 -11.40 9.15 11.27
C ALA A 174 -12.41 9.31 10.12
N TRP A 175 -13.44 8.44 10.08
CA TRP A 175 -14.55 8.59 9.14
C TRP A 175 -15.43 9.81 9.47
N ASP A 176 -15.80 10.01 10.73
CA ASP A 176 -16.62 11.14 11.18
C ASP A 176 -15.99 12.49 10.87
N ASP A 177 -14.67 12.58 11.00
CA ASP A 177 -13.92 13.82 10.77
C ASP A 177 -13.92 14.24 9.28
N ILE A 178 -14.07 13.29 8.35
CA ILE A 178 -14.06 13.58 6.90
C ILE A 178 -15.43 13.49 6.23
N LYS A 179 -16.39 12.72 6.77
CA LYS A 179 -17.66 12.42 6.09
C LYS A 179 -18.47 13.68 5.71
N LEU A 180 -18.38 14.72 6.53
CA LEU A 180 -19.06 16.00 6.32
C LEU A 180 -18.49 16.79 5.12
N CYS A 181 -17.34 16.39 4.58
CA CYS A 181 -16.74 16.99 3.40
C CYS A 181 -17.39 16.52 2.10
N PHE A 182 -18.22 15.48 2.15
CA PHE A 182 -18.87 14.91 0.98
C PHE A 182 -20.35 15.32 0.93
N PRO A 183 -20.76 16.07 -0.10
CA PRO A 183 -22.12 16.56 -0.19
C PRO A 183 -23.05 15.52 -0.82
N ASP A 184 -24.19 15.27 -0.20
CA ASP A 184 -25.28 14.57 -0.88
C ASP A 184 -26.00 15.53 -1.84
N CYS A 185 -25.90 15.20 -3.12
CA CYS A 185 -26.48 15.98 -4.22
C CYS A 185 -27.63 15.26 -4.91
N ASN A 186 -28.08 14.11 -4.39
CA ASN A 186 -29.10 13.25 -4.99
C ASN A 186 -28.84 12.93 -6.48
N ASN A 187 -27.57 12.74 -6.85
CA ASN A 187 -27.14 12.53 -8.24
C ASN A 187 -26.46 11.16 -8.47
N GLY A 188 -26.53 10.26 -7.49
CA GLY A 188 -25.91 8.95 -7.51
C GLY A 188 -24.40 8.99 -7.24
N SER A 189 -23.92 10.01 -6.51
CA SER A 189 -22.51 10.06 -6.09
C SER A 189 -22.19 8.94 -5.09
N ARG A 190 -20.94 8.48 -5.10
CA ARG A 190 -20.48 7.34 -4.30
C ARG A 190 -19.20 7.64 -3.57
N ILE A 191 -19.06 7.04 -2.40
CA ILE A 191 -17.80 6.92 -1.68
C ILE A 191 -17.43 5.44 -1.65
N LEU A 192 -16.25 5.10 -2.17
CA LEU A 192 -15.67 3.77 -2.03
C LEU A 192 -14.70 3.79 -0.83
N MET A 193 -15.14 3.23 0.28
CA MET A 193 -14.34 3.08 1.48
C MET A 193 -13.54 1.78 1.42
N ILE A 194 -12.28 1.82 1.84
CA ILE A 194 -11.46 0.63 2.02
C ILE A 194 -11.00 0.61 3.47
N THR A 195 -11.17 -0.53 4.13
CA THR A 195 -10.76 -0.69 5.53
C THR A 195 -10.41 -2.13 5.86
N ARG A 196 -9.65 -2.32 6.94
CA ARG A 196 -9.45 -3.62 7.57
C ARG A 196 -10.52 -3.95 8.60
N ASN A 197 -11.30 -2.96 9.04
CA ASN A 197 -12.21 -3.06 10.16
C ASN A 197 -13.67 -3.10 9.69
N VAL A 198 -14.31 -4.26 9.87
CA VAL A 198 -15.72 -4.48 9.51
C VAL A 198 -16.63 -3.51 10.25
N GLU A 199 -16.38 -3.24 11.53
CA GLU A 199 -17.23 -2.33 12.31
C GLU A 199 -17.21 -0.89 11.77
N VAL A 200 -16.06 -0.44 11.24
CA VAL A 200 -15.95 0.89 10.63
C VAL A 200 -16.75 0.95 9.33
N ALA A 201 -16.67 -0.11 8.52
CA ALA A 201 -17.43 -0.21 7.27
C ALA A 201 -18.94 -0.29 7.50
N GLU A 202 -19.38 -1.07 8.50
CA GLU A 202 -20.79 -1.16 8.90
C GLU A 202 -21.30 0.17 9.47
N TYR A 203 -20.49 0.85 10.28
CA TYR A 203 -20.83 2.17 10.82
C TYR A 203 -20.99 3.23 9.72
N ALA A 204 -20.15 3.19 8.69
CA ALA A 204 -20.19 4.12 7.59
C ALA A 204 -21.25 3.77 6.52
N SER A 205 -21.80 2.57 6.55
CA SER A 205 -22.71 2.06 5.54
C SER A 205 -24.02 2.84 5.47
N SER A 206 -24.51 3.06 4.24
CA SER A 206 -25.86 3.57 3.96
C SER A 206 -26.93 2.46 3.91
N GLY A 207 -26.74 1.36 4.65
CA GLY A 207 -27.65 0.20 4.67
C GLY A 207 -27.27 -0.93 3.70
N ILE A 208 -26.15 -0.80 2.99
CA ILE A 208 -25.61 -1.85 2.11
C ILE A 208 -24.48 -2.59 2.85
N PRO A 209 -24.52 -3.93 2.94
CA PRO A 209 -23.49 -4.67 3.65
C PRO A 209 -22.11 -4.43 3.01
N PRO A 210 -21.03 -4.31 3.81
CA PRO A 210 -19.68 -4.21 3.28
C PRO A 210 -19.31 -5.43 2.44
N PHE A 211 -18.56 -5.19 1.37
CA PHE A 211 -17.99 -6.24 0.57
C PHE A 211 -16.77 -6.85 1.27
N GLN A 212 -16.91 -8.08 1.77
CA GLN A 212 -15.82 -8.81 2.42
C GLN A 212 -14.97 -9.53 1.38
N MET A 213 -13.70 -9.13 1.23
CA MET A 213 -12.74 -9.84 0.39
C MET A 213 -12.39 -11.20 0.99
N CYS A 214 -12.43 -12.21 0.13
CA CYS A 214 -12.01 -13.57 0.44
C CYS A 214 -10.55 -13.80 0.04
N LEU A 215 -9.93 -14.80 0.67
CA LEU A 215 -8.63 -15.31 0.24
C LEU A 215 -8.74 -15.97 -1.13
N MET A 216 -7.64 -15.98 -1.87
CA MET A 216 -7.52 -16.69 -3.13
C MET A 216 -7.66 -18.20 -2.91
N ASN A 217 -8.36 -18.86 -3.83
CA ASN A 217 -8.35 -20.31 -3.87
C ASN A 217 -6.98 -20.84 -4.38
N PHE A 218 -6.81 -22.15 -4.37
CA PHE A 218 -5.55 -22.78 -4.79
C PHE A 218 -5.16 -22.45 -6.23
N ASP A 219 -6.12 -22.50 -7.16
CA ASP A 219 -5.86 -22.28 -8.59
C ASP A 219 -5.47 -20.82 -8.86
N GLU A 220 -6.14 -19.87 -8.21
CA GLU A 220 -5.80 -18.44 -8.24
C GLU A 220 -4.41 -18.19 -7.66
N SER A 221 -4.12 -18.80 -6.51
CA SER A 221 -2.82 -18.67 -5.83
C SER A 221 -1.68 -19.21 -6.68
N TRP A 222 -1.88 -20.37 -7.29
CA TRP A 222 -0.91 -20.98 -8.19
C TRP A 222 -0.73 -20.14 -9.45
N SER A 223 -1.82 -19.67 -10.05
CA SER A 223 -1.78 -18.81 -11.23
C SER A 223 -0.99 -17.53 -10.99
N LEU A 224 -1.20 -16.85 -9.85
CA LEU A 224 -0.45 -15.66 -9.46
C LEU A 224 1.05 -15.96 -9.27
N LEU A 225 1.39 -17.03 -8.56
CA LEU A 225 2.79 -17.45 -8.39
C LEU A 225 3.42 -17.80 -9.74
N TYR A 226 2.68 -18.50 -10.59
CA TYR A 226 3.13 -18.94 -11.90
C TYR A 226 3.48 -17.74 -12.78
N GLU A 227 2.59 -16.74 -12.83
CA GLU A 227 2.78 -15.51 -13.57
C GLU A 227 4.05 -14.76 -13.13
N LYS A 228 4.26 -14.65 -11.81
CA LYS A 228 5.39 -13.90 -11.25
C LYS A 228 6.75 -14.61 -11.40
N VAL A 229 6.78 -15.94 -11.52
CA VAL A 229 8.03 -16.73 -11.49
C VAL A 229 8.35 -17.41 -12.82
N PHE A 230 7.35 -18.02 -13.46
CA PHE A 230 7.56 -18.92 -14.60
C PHE A 230 7.36 -18.24 -15.95
N VAL A 231 6.45 -17.27 -16.07
CA VAL A 231 6.20 -16.55 -17.33
C VAL A 231 7.41 -15.69 -17.76
N VAL A 232 8.18 -15.21 -16.80
CA VAL A 232 9.31 -14.30 -17.03
C VAL A 232 10.59 -15.03 -17.49
N ARG A 233 10.65 -16.38 -17.45
CA ARG A 233 11.89 -17.15 -17.66
C ARG A 233 11.69 -18.39 -18.53
N ASP A 234 12.80 -18.90 -19.10
CA ASP A 234 12.84 -20.13 -19.88
C ASP A 234 12.25 -21.35 -19.14
N SER A 235 11.80 -22.35 -19.91
CA SER A 235 11.18 -23.59 -19.43
C SER A 235 11.78 -24.14 -18.13
N PHE A 236 10.95 -24.29 -17.10
CA PHE A 236 11.33 -24.92 -15.85
C PHE A 236 11.13 -26.44 -15.92
N PRO A 237 12.04 -27.24 -15.33
CA PRO A 237 11.78 -28.65 -15.13
C PRO A 237 10.52 -28.89 -14.26
N PRO A 238 9.81 -30.01 -14.45
CA PRO A 238 8.57 -30.30 -13.73
C PRO A 238 8.69 -30.29 -12.20
N GLU A 239 9.88 -30.58 -11.64
CA GLU A 239 10.06 -30.56 -10.18
C GLU A 239 9.86 -29.15 -9.59
N PHE A 240 10.17 -28.10 -10.34
CA PHE A 240 9.96 -26.72 -9.89
C PHE A 240 8.49 -26.35 -9.85
N GLU A 241 7.69 -26.83 -10.79
CA GLU A 241 6.24 -26.62 -10.77
C GLU A 241 5.60 -27.31 -9.57
N GLN A 242 6.05 -28.52 -9.23
CA GLN A 242 5.55 -29.23 -8.04
C GLN A 242 5.86 -28.47 -6.76
N LEU A 243 7.10 -27.97 -6.61
CA LEU A 243 7.49 -27.14 -5.47
C LEU A 243 6.73 -25.80 -5.47
N GLY A 244 6.54 -25.18 -6.63
CA GLY A 244 5.77 -23.95 -6.77
C GLY A 244 4.32 -24.13 -6.32
N LYS A 245 3.65 -25.21 -6.74
CA LYS A 245 2.29 -25.53 -6.29
C LYS A 245 2.21 -25.74 -4.78
N LEU A 246 3.19 -26.45 -4.20
CA LEU A 246 3.27 -26.63 -2.75
C LEU A 246 3.42 -25.28 -2.03
N ILE A 247 4.29 -24.41 -2.53
CA ILE A 247 4.50 -23.06 -1.98
C ILE A 247 3.22 -22.24 -2.06
N ALA A 248 2.56 -22.19 -3.22
CA ALA A 248 1.31 -21.46 -3.42
C ALA A 248 0.22 -21.91 -2.43
N LEU A 249 0.08 -23.23 -2.23
CA LEU A 249 -0.83 -23.81 -1.25
C LEU A 249 -0.50 -23.33 0.18
N LYS A 250 0.79 -23.28 0.53
CA LYS A 250 1.26 -22.91 1.88
C LYS A 250 1.24 -21.40 2.14
N CYS A 251 1.17 -20.56 1.11
CA CYS A 251 0.90 -19.13 1.26
C CYS A 251 -0.54 -18.83 1.72
N GLY A 252 -1.43 -19.83 1.76
CA GLY A 252 -2.76 -19.69 2.37
C GLY A 252 -3.70 -18.74 1.63
N GLY A 253 -3.51 -18.54 0.32
CA GLY A 253 -4.38 -17.69 -0.49
C GLY A 253 -4.18 -16.19 -0.31
N LEU A 254 -3.14 -15.75 0.41
CA LEU A 254 -2.86 -14.32 0.58
C LEU A 254 -1.96 -13.78 -0.55
N PRO A 255 -2.44 -12.83 -1.37
CA PRO A 255 -1.68 -12.32 -2.52
C PRO A 255 -0.31 -11.76 -2.15
N LEU A 256 -0.22 -10.98 -1.06
CA LEU A 256 1.05 -10.39 -0.63
C LEU A 256 2.10 -11.46 -0.25
N ALA A 257 1.69 -12.54 0.43
CA ALA A 257 2.59 -13.63 0.78
C ALA A 257 3.08 -14.38 -0.47
N ILE A 258 2.18 -14.58 -1.45
CA ILE A 258 2.51 -15.22 -2.73
C ILE A 258 3.52 -14.37 -3.51
N VAL A 259 3.26 -13.08 -3.66
CA VAL A 259 4.13 -12.15 -4.41
C VAL A 259 5.50 -12.00 -3.73
N ALA A 260 5.53 -11.89 -2.40
CA ALA A 260 6.79 -11.81 -1.65
C ALA A 260 7.64 -13.08 -1.87
N THR A 261 7.01 -14.25 -1.76
CA THR A 261 7.68 -15.53 -2.00
C THR A 261 8.12 -15.68 -3.45
N ALA A 262 7.28 -15.28 -4.42
CA ALA A 262 7.62 -15.23 -5.83
C ALA A 262 8.87 -14.38 -6.08
N GLY A 263 8.99 -13.24 -5.39
CA GLY A 263 10.17 -12.38 -5.40
C GLY A 263 11.45 -13.11 -4.97
N VAL A 264 11.38 -13.93 -3.91
CA VAL A 264 12.50 -14.77 -3.45
C VAL A 264 12.86 -15.83 -4.51
N LEU A 265 11.87 -16.54 -5.02
CA LEU A 265 12.06 -17.62 -6.01
C LEU A 265 12.64 -17.09 -7.32
N SER A 266 12.14 -15.95 -7.79
CA SER A 266 12.57 -15.31 -9.04
C SER A 266 14.05 -14.94 -9.01
N LYS A 267 14.62 -14.58 -7.84
CA LYS A 267 16.05 -14.27 -7.68
C LYS A 267 16.91 -15.52 -7.47
N SER A 268 16.32 -16.61 -7.02
CA SER A 268 17.03 -17.86 -6.68
C SER A 268 17.38 -18.73 -7.90
N GLY A 269 16.85 -18.38 -9.08
CA GLY A 269 17.06 -19.14 -10.32
C GLY A 269 16.56 -20.58 -10.23
N LYS A 270 17.15 -21.47 -11.03
CA LYS A 270 16.82 -22.91 -11.09
C LYS A 270 17.60 -23.73 -10.05
N THR A 271 17.67 -23.25 -8.80
CA THR A 271 18.40 -23.92 -7.72
C THR A 271 17.43 -24.72 -6.83
N LEU A 272 17.29 -26.03 -7.10
CA LEU A 272 16.31 -26.87 -6.40
C LEU A 272 16.41 -26.84 -4.86
N ASN A 273 17.63 -26.82 -4.31
CA ASN A 273 17.81 -26.79 -2.85
C ASN A 273 17.26 -25.52 -2.22
N VAL A 274 17.37 -24.38 -2.91
CA VAL A 274 16.80 -23.11 -2.43
C VAL A 274 15.28 -23.17 -2.47
N TRP A 275 14.70 -23.71 -3.55
CA TRP A 275 13.25 -23.89 -3.65
C TRP A 275 12.68 -24.80 -2.56
N ARG A 276 13.36 -25.91 -2.23
CA ARG A 276 12.97 -26.79 -1.13
C ARG A 276 13.03 -26.06 0.21
N SER A 277 14.11 -25.35 0.48
CA SER A 277 14.26 -24.57 1.71
C SER A 277 13.18 -23.48 1.83
N VAL A 278 12.84 -22.79 0.74
CA VAL A 278 11.74 -21.82 0.73
C VAL A 278 10.40 -22.51 1.03
N ALA A 279 10.12 -23.66 0.41
CA ALA A 279 8.90 -24.42 0.66
C ALA A 279 8.79 -24.88 2.12
N GLU A 280 9.88 -25.32 2.73
CA GLU A 280 9.96 -25.67 4.15
C GLU A 280 9.70 -24.44 5.03
N ASN A 281 10.38 -23.33 4.77
CA ASN A 281 10.24 -22.10 5.54
C ASN A 281 8.82 -21.52 5.48
N VAL A 282 8.20 -21.48 4.29
CA VAL A 282 6.81 -21.04 4.13
C VAL A 282 5.85 -22.02 4.83
N SER A 283 6.15 -23.32 4.82
CA SER A 283 5.36 -24.31 5.55
C SER A 283 5.43 -24.11 7.07
N LEU A 284 6.59 -23.70 7.59
CA LEU A 284 6.76 -23.36 9.02
C LEU A 284 6.07 -22.04 9.40
N ALA A 285 5.87 -21.14 8.43
CA ALA A 285 5.18 -19.87 8.62
C ALA A 285 3.65 -20.01 8.70
N VAL A 286 3.10 -21.19 8.38
CA VAL A 286 1.65 -21.43 8.42
C VAL A 286 1.14 -21.24 9.85
N SER A 287 0.16 -20.36 10.01
CA SER A 287 -0.45 -20.00 11.28
C SER A 287 -1.97 -19.92 11.10
N THR A 288 -2.71 -20.12 12.19
CA THR A 288 -4.15 -19.81 12.22
C THR A 288 -4.40 -18.30 12.18
N ASP A 289 -3.41 -17.52 12.62
CA ASP A 289 -3.39 -16.07 12.46
C ASP A 289 -2.71 -15.72 11.13
N LEU A 290 -3.53 -15.29 10.17
CA LEU A 290 -3.09 -14.97 8.83
C LEU A 290 -2.18 -13.72 8.78
N GLU A 291 -2.32 -12.78 9.71
CA GLU A 291 -1.46 -11.61 9.79
C GLU A 291 -0.05 -12.00 10.25
N VAL A 292 0.04 -12.87 11.25
CA VAL A 292 1.31 -13.48 11.69
C VAL A 292 1.95 -14.30 10.57
N GLN A 293 1.15 -15.08 9.82
CA GLN A 293 1.64 -15.83 8.67
C GLN A 293 2.22 -14.88 7.60
N CYS A 294 1.48 -13.82 7.24
CA CYS A 294 1.93 -12.81 6.28
C CYS A 294 3.26 -12.18 6.70
N MET A 295 3.34 -11.70 7.95
CA MET A 295 4.55 -11.09 8.49
C MET A 295 5.74 -12.05 8.50
N THR A 296 5.50 -13.33 8.80
CA THR A 296 6.54 -14.36 8.78
C THR A 296 7.06 -14.58 7.34
N VAL A 297 6.17 -14.64 6.35
CA VAL A 297 6.56 -14.75 4.93
C VAL A 297 7.32 -13.51 4.44
N LEU A 298 6.92 -12.31 4.86
CA LEU A 298 7.64 -11.07 4.56
C LEU A 298 9.04 -11.06 5.20
N ALA A 299 9.15 -11.52 6.45
CA ALA A 299 10.44 -11.66 7.13
C ALA A 299 11.36 -12.64 6.40
N LEU A 300 10.83 -13.77 5.92
CA LEU A 300 11.60 -14.70 5.07
C LEU A 300 12.10 -13.99 3.80
N SER A 301 11.26 -13.18 3.17
CA SER A 301 11.64 -12.42 1.96
C SER A 301 12.78 -11.44 2.24
N TYR A 302 12.73 -10.75 3.39
CA TYR A 302 13.82 -9.89 3.86
C TYR A 302 15.10 -10.68 4.17
N HIS A 303 15.01 -11.88 4.75
CA HIS A 303 16.18 -12.71 5.04
C HIS A 303 16.93 -13.13 3.77
N HIS A 304 16.20 -13.42 2.69
CA HIS A 304 16.75 -13.79 1.38
C HIS A 304 17.26 -12.59 0.56
N LEU A 305 17.02 -11.36 1.01
CA LEU A 305 17.51 -10.17 0.32
C LEU A 305 19.05 -10.10 0.35
N PRO A 306 19.72 -9.70 -0.75
CA PRO A 306 21.17 -9.47 -0.75
C PRO A 306 21.61 -8.54 0.37
N ARG A 307 22.78 -8.82 0.98
CA ARG A 307 23.27 -8.09 2.16
C ARG A 307 23.31 -6.57 1.99
N HIS A 308 23.66 -6.08 0.80
CA HIS A 308 23.74 -4.64 0.49
C HIS A 308 22.35 -3.96 0.36
N LEU A 309 21.30 -4.72 0.06
CA LEU A 309 19.93 -4.18 -0.06
C LEU A 309 19.16 -4.19 1.26
N LYS A 310 19.63 -4.92 2.29
CA LYS A 310 18.98 -4.94 3.60
C LYS A 310 18.91 -3.56 4.26
N PRO A 311 20.00 -2.77 4.32
CA PRO A 311 19.93 -1.39 4.81
C PRO A 311 19.00 -0.52 3.98
N CYS A 312 19.03 -0.66 2.64
CA CYS A 312 18.14 0.08 1.73
C CYS A 312 16.66 -0.18 2.06
N SER A 313 16.29 -1.46 2.28
CA SER A 313 14.92 -1.83 2.66
C SER A 313 14.51 -1.30 4.04
N LEU A 314 15.42 -1.30 5.01
CA LEU A 314 15.13 -0.76 6.35
C LEU A 314 15.04 0.77 6.36
N TYR A 315 15.69 1.44 5.40
CA TYR A 315 15.67 2.89 5.31
C TYR A 315 14.27 3.44 5.04
N PHE A 316 13.35 2.65 4.45
CA PHE A 316 11.94 3.04 4.32
C PHE A 316 11.25 3.29 5.66
N ALA A 317 11.74 2.73 6.76
CA ALA A 317 11.13 2.88 8.08
C ALA A 317 11.30 4.29 8.70
N ILE A 318 12.12 5.17 8.10
CA ILE A 318 12.27 6.55 8.59
C ILE A 318 11.20 7.49 8.06
N PHE A 319 10.50 7.09 6.99
CA PHE A 319 9.49 7.92 6.35
C PHE A 319 8.13 7.72 7.04
N PRO A 320 7.33 8.78 7.18
CA PRO A 320 5.92 8.70 7.51
C PRO A 320 5.18 7.63 6.70
N GLU A 321 4.16 7.04 7.32
CA GLU A 321 3.29 6.06 6.68
C GLU A 321 2.56 6.67 5.47
N ASP A 322 2.47 5.89 4.38
CA ASP A 322 1.82 6.25 3.11
C ASP A 322 2.37 7.51 2.41
N GLU A 323 3.55 8.00 2.80
CA GLU A 323 4.20 9.11 2.10
C GLU A 323 4.64 8.71 0.69
N VAL A 324 4.42 9.62 -0.27
CA VAL A 324 4.93 9.47 -1.63
C VAL A 324 6.43 9.73 -1.65
N ILE A 325 7.21 8.66 -1.78
CA ILE A 325 8.68 8.74 -1.86
C ILE A 325 9.11 8.89 -3.32
N PHE A 326 9.88 9.94 -3.61
CA PHE A 326 10.50 10.13 -4.92
C PHE A 326 11.75 9.25 -5.06
N VAL A 327 11.74 8.35 -6.05
CA VAL A 327 12.79 7.33 -6.25
C VAL A 327 14.17 7.96 -6.36
N ASP A 328 14.34 8.99 -7.19
CA ASP A 328 15.64 9.61 -7.45
C ASP A 328 16.27 10.18 -6.16
N LYS A 329 15.48 10.94 -5.39
CA LYS A 329 15.90 11.48 -4.10
C LYS A 329 16.26 10.38 -3.11
N HIS A 330 15.51 9.28 -3.10
CA HIS A 330 15.74 8.19 -2.17
C HIS A 330 16.99 7.37 -2.53
N VAL A 331 17.28 7.19 -3.81
CA VAL A 331 18.53 6.56 -4.28
C VAL A 331 19.73 7.41 -3.90
N GLU A 332 19.64 8.75 -4.02
CA GLU A 332 20.69 9.66 -3.55
C GLU A 332 20.94 9.51 -2.04
N LEU A 333 19.89 9.40 -1.23
CA LEU A 333 20.03 9.14 0.21
C LEU A 333 20.76 7.81 0.48
N TRP A 334 20.44 6.74 -0.25
CA TRP A 334 21.16 5.47 -0.10
C TRP A 334 22.64 5.55 -0.48
N VAL A 335 23.00 6.39 -1.45
CA VAL A 335 24.40 6.64 -1.80
C VAL A 335 25.10 7.43 -0.69
N VAL A 336 24.47 8.48 -0.16
CA VAL A 336 25.02 9.31 0.93
C VAL A 336 25.23 8.50 2.22
N GLU A 337 24.30 7.61 2.56
CA GLU A 337 24.41 6.69 3.70
C GLU A 337 25.43 5.56 3.47
N GLY A 338 25.98 5.45 2.25
CA GLY A 338 26.97 4.44 1.89
C GLY A 338 26.40 3.03 1.73
N PHE A 339 25.08 2.89 1.54
CA PHE A 339 24.44 1.60 1.25
C PHE A 339 24.72 1.14 -0.17
N LEU A 340 24.80 2.08 -1.11
CA LEU A 340 25.14 1.85 -2.50
C LEU A 340 26.57 2.35 -2.78
N LYS A 341 27.34 1.54 -3.51
CA LYS A 341 28.66 1.95 -4.02
C LYS A 341 28.48 2.50 -5.44
N VAL A 342 28.99 3.69 -5.68
CA VAL A 342 29.13 4.22 -7.04
C VAL A 342 30.28 3.46 -7.70
N GLU A 343 30.01 2.75 -8.78
CA GLU A 343 31.09 2.20 -9.61
C GLU A 343 31.77 3.36 -10.34
N GLU A 344 33.00 3.67 -9.94
CA GLU A 344 33.86 4.56 -10.72
C GLU A 344 34.14 3.87 -12.07
N THR A 345 33.44 4.31 -13.11
CA THR A 345 33.77 3.95 -14.48
C THR A 345 35.13 4.57 -14.78
N LYS A 346 36.18 3.74 -14.73
CA LYS A 346 37.51 4.14 -15.20
C LYS A 346 37.40 4.54 -16.67
N CYS A 347 37.57 5.83 -16.93
CA CYS A 347 37.71 6.37 -18.28
C CYS A 347 39.01 5.88 -18.93
#